data_AF-X1UCM2-F1
#
_entry.id   AF-X1UCM2-F1
#
_cell.length_a   1.000
_cell.length_b   1.000
_cell.length_c   1.000
_cell.angle_alpha   90.00
_cell.angle_beta   90.00
_cell.angle_gamma   90.00
#
_symmetry.space_group_name_H-M   'P 1'
#
loop_
_entity.id
_entity.type
_entity.pdbx_description
1 polymer ?
#
loop_
_entity_poly.entity_id
_entity_poly.type
_entity_poly.pdbx_seq_one_letter_code
_entity_poly.pdbx_strand_id
1 'polypeptide(L)' 'KMLYVPEGFAHGFQTLENNIEINYYTTEFYSPQDAGIVRYDDSKICIEWPLEITDISDKDKNKSFLTDNFKGIEVK' A
#
# COMPACT_ATOMS: atom_id res chain seq x y z
N LYS A 1 -1.17 -19.45 -1.60
CA LYS A 1 0.20 -19.15 -1.09
C LYS A 1 0.07 -18.03 -0.05
N MET A 2 1.00 -17.91 0.90
CA MET A 2 0.99 -16.83 1.89
C MET A 2 2.23 -15.94 1.68
N LEU A 3 2.09 -14.64 1.96
CA LEU A 3 3.17 -13.67 1.95
C LEU A 3 3.34 -13.13 3.37
N TYR A 4 4.57 -13.17 3.88
CA TYR A 4 4.91 -12.48 5.11
C TYR A 4 5.44 -11.08 4.77
N VAL A 5 4.82 -10.06 5.36
CA VAL A 5 5.26 -8.66 5.25
C VAL A 5 5.84 -8.28 6.60
N PRO A 6 7.17 -8.06 6.71
CA PRO A 6 7.78 -7.63 7.96
C PRO A 6 7.33 -6.22 8.35
N GLU A 7 7.43 -5.91 9.65
CA GLU A 7 7.20 -4.56 10.16
C GLU A 7 8.12 -3.54 9.45
N GLY A 8 7.59 -2.33 9.19
CA GLY A 8 8.28 -1.26 8.46
C GLY A 8 8.19 -1.34 6.94
N PHE A 9 7.58 -2.38 6.36
CA PHE A 9 7.31 -2.47 4.93
C PHE A 9 5.89 -1.99 4.59
N ALA A 10 5.76 -1.16 3.56
CA ALA A 10 4.48 -0.86 2.95
C ALA A 10 3.98 -2.07 2.15
N HIS A 11 2.67 -2.30 2.12
CA HIS A 11 2.04 -3.39 1.38
C HIS A 11 0.84 -2.89 0.58
N GLY A 12 0.73 -3.35 -0.66
CA GLY A 12 -0.37 -3.07 -1.58
C GLY A 12 -0.41 -4.13 -2.68
N PHE A 13 -1.55 -4.27 -3.35
CA PHE A 13 -1.77 -5.29 -4.37
C PHE A 13 -2.78 -4.80 -5.41
N GLN A 14 -2.77 -5.42 -6.59
CA GLN A 14 -3.80 -5.29 -7.61
C GLN A 14 -4.52 -6.63 -7.76
N THR A 15 -5.84 -6.61 -7.67
CA THR A 15 -6.67 -7.77 -8.05
C THR A 15 -6.68 -7.91 -9.56
N LEU A 16 -6.39 -9.11 -10.07
CA LEU A 16 -6.35 -9.37 -11.52
C LEU A 16 -7.69 -9.87 -12.09
N GLU A 17 -8.60 -10.25 -11.20
CA GLU A 17 -9.92 -10.79 -11.51
C GLU A 17 -10.95 -10.20 -10.53
N ASN A 18 -12.23 -10.36 -10.85
CA ASN A 18 -13.33 -9.93 -9.98
C ASN A 18 -13.57 -10.93 -8.84
N ASN A 19 -14.23 -10.48 -7.77
CA ASN A 19 -14.66 -11.32 -6.65
C ASN A 19 -13.52 -12.07 -5.93
N ILE A 20 -12.42 -11.37 -5.68
CA ILE A 20 -11.27 -11.89 -4.95
C ILE A 20 -11.41 -11.60 -3.46
N GLU A 21 -10.99 -12.56 -2.63
CA GLU A 21 -10.86 -12.39 -1.17
C GLU A 21 -9.39 -12.43 -0.77
N ILE A 22 -9.02 -11.57 0.17
CA ILE A 22 -7.71 -11.59 0.82
C ILE A 22 -7.90 -11.64 2.33
N ASN A 23 -7.15 -12.55 2.96
CA ASN A 23 -7.12 -12.71 4.40
C ASN A 23 -5.79 -12.21 4.97
N TYR A 24 -5.89 -11.40 6.01
CA TYR A 24 -4.74 -10.85 6.73
C TYR A 24 -4.69 -11.41 8.15
N TYR A 25 -3.48 -11.81 8.56
CA TYR A 25 -3.16 -12.05 9.96
C TYR A 25 -2.15 -10.97 10.35
N THR A 26 -2.58 -10.04 11.19
CA THR A 26 -1.74 -8.92 11.66
C THR A 26 -1.26 -9.17 13.07
N THR A 27 -0.08 -8.65 13.40
CA THR A 27 0.48 -8.74 14.76
C THR A 27 -0.16 -7.74 15.72
N GLU A 28 -0.73 -6.65 15.19
CA GLU A 28 -1.34 -5.56 15.96
C GLU A 28 -2.74 -5.21 15.43
N PHE A 29 -3.50 -4.49 16.25
CA PHE A 29 -4.81 -3.94 15.87
C PHE A 29 -4.67 -2.73 14.95
N TYR A 30 -5.67 -2.53 14.09
CA TYR A 30 -5.68 -1.37 13.20
C TYR A 30 -5.86 -0.06 13.98
N SER A 31 -4.90 0.85 13.82
CA SER A 31 -4.95 2.23 14.29
C SER A 31 -4.88 3.20 13.09
N PRO A 32 -5.98 3.88 12.71
CA PRO A 32 -5.97 4.81 11.59
C PRO A 32 -4.97 5.96 11.74
N GLN A 33 -4.62 6.32 12.98
CA GLN A 33 -3.70 7.43 13.26
C GLN A 33 -2.24 7.07 12.96
N ASP A 34 -1.92 5.79 12.97
CA ASP A 34 -0.56 5.27 12.72
C ASP A 34 -0.42 4.73 11.28
N ALA A 35 -1.49 4.82 10.47
CA ALA A 35 -1.48 4.37 9.09
C ALA A 35 -0.77 5.37 8.16
N GLY A 36 0.40 4.99 7.65
CA GLY A 36 1.03 5.62 6.50
C GLY A 36 0.41 5.19 5.17
N ILE A 37 0.50 6.04 4.15
CA ILE A 37 0.13 5.69 2.77
C ILE A 37 1.25 6.13 1.86
N VAL A 38 1.63 5.23 0.96
CA VAL A 38 2.42 5.56 -0.21
C VAL A 38 1.54 5.41 -1.43
N ARG A 39 1.62 6.38 -2.33
CA ARG A 39 0.74 6.41 -3.50
C ARG A 39 1.15 5.32 -4.51
N TYR A 40 0.15 4.63 -5.07
CA TYR A 40 0.34 3.45 -5.91
C TYR A 40 1.07 3.72 -7.25
N ASP A 41 0.89 4.90 -7.84
CA ASP A 41 1.49 5.36 -9.11
C ASP A 41 2.72 6.25 -8.88
N ASP A 42 3.33 6.16 -7.69
CA ASP A 42 4.51 6.94 -7.38
C ASP A 42 5.72 6.50 -8.23
N SER A 43 6.20 7.41 -9.07
CA SER A 43 7.31 7.18 -9.99
C SER A 43 8.66 6.98 -9.30
N LYS A 44 8.77 7.17 -7.99
CA LYS A 44 9.99 6.78 -7.23
C LYS A 44 10.00 5.31 -6.85
N ILE A 45 8.84 4.67 -6.75
CA ILE A 45 8.74 3.23 -6.45
C ILE A 45 8.75 2.40 -7.74
N CYS A 46 8.24 2.96 -8.83
CA CYS A 46 8.25 2.33 -10.16
C CYS A 46 7.58 0.95 -10.18
N ILE A 47 6.42 0.79 -9.52
CA ILE A 47 5.65 -0.46 -9.61
C ILE A 47 5.01 -0.55 -10.99
N GLU A 48 5.33 -1.61 -11.73
CA GLU A 48 4.66 -1.96 -12.97
C GLU A 48 3.39 -2.77 -12.65
N TRP A 49 2.25 -2.07 -12.58
CA TRP A 49 0.96 -2.73 -12.39
C TRP A 49 0.53 -3.45 -13.68
N PRO A 50 0.21 -4.76 -13.64
CA PRO A 50 -0.06 -5.55 -14.83
C PRO A 50 -1.37 -5.20 -15.56
N LEU A 51 -2.33 -4.54 -14.90
CA LEU A 51 -3.57 -4.07 -15.51
C LEU A 51 -3.76 -2.57 -15.25
N GLU A 52 -4.65 -1.93 -16.01
CA GLU A 52 -5.08 -0.55 -15.72
C GLU A 52 -5.74 -0.45 -14.34
N ILE A 53 -5.53 0.67 -13.64
CA ILE A 53 -6.16 0.91 -12.33
C ILE A 53 -7.57 1.43 -12.54
N THR A 54 -8.56 0.62 -12.18
CA THR A 54 -9.98 0.93 -12.39
C THR A 54 -10.72 1.32 -11.12
N ASP A 55 -10.24 0.88 -9.96
CA ASP A 55 -10.85 1.16 -8.66
C ASP A 55 -9.77 1.43 -7.62
N ILE A 56 -9.87 2.59 -6.96
CA ILE A 56 -8.94 3.04 -5.93
C ILE A 56 -9.65 4.04 -5.02
N SER A 57 -9.37 3.96 -3.72
CA SER A 57 -9.97 4.88 -2.76
C SER A 57 -9.50 6.32 -2.98
N ASP A 58 -10.35 7.29 -2.65
CA ASP A 58 -9.96 8.71 -2.67
C ASP A 58 -8.76 8.99 -1.74
N LYS A 59 -8.64 8.23 -0.65
CA LYS A 59 -7.54 8.36 0.32
C LYS A 59 -6.20 8.01 -0.31
N ASP A 60 -6.15 6.93 -1.09
CA ASP A 60 -4.91 6.45 -1.72
C ASP A 60 -4.58 7.28 -2.97
N LYS A 61 -5.60 7.61 -3.77
CA LYS A 61 -5.46 8.41 -5.00
C LYS A 61 -4.96 9.83 -4.73
N ASN A 62 -5.40 10.45 -3.63
CA ASN A 62 -5.07 11.84 -3.33
C ASN A 62 -3.82 12.00 -2.45
N LYS A 63 -3.08 10.92 -2.17
CA LYS A 63 -1.81 11.02 -1.44
C LYS A 63 -0.77 11.75 -2.29
N SER A 64 0.12 12.51 -1.65
CA SER A 64 1.24 13.16 -2.33
C SER A 64 2.30 12.15 -2.73
N PHE A 65 2.98 12.40 -3.84
CA PHE A 65 4.17 11.64 -4.21
C PHE A 65 5.29 11.80 -3.18
N LEU A 66 6.13 10.78 -3.06
CA LEU A 66 7.34 10.76 -2.29
C LEU A 66 8.28 11.84 -2.81
N THR A 67 8.96 12.48 -1.87
CA THR A 67 10.02 13.45 -2.17
C THR A 67 11.38 12.77 -2.09
N ASP A 68 12.41 13.38 -2.66
CA ASP A 68 13.79 12.89 -2.52
C ASP A 68 14.26 12.82 -1.06
N ASN A 69 13.60 13.56 -0.18
CA ASN A 69 13.90 13.62 1.24
C ASN A 69 13.10 12.60 2.07
N PHE A 70 12.27 11.75 1.45
CA PHE A 70 11.53 10.73 2.19
C PHE A 70 12.50 9.76 2.88
N LYS A 71 12.36 9.62 4.20
CA LYS A 71 13.19 8.73 5.04
C LYS A 71 12.45 7.53 5.60
N GLY A 72 11.18 7.36 5.22
CA GLY A 72 10.26 6.41 5.86
C GLY A 72 9.26 7.12 6.76
N ILE A 73 8.45 6.30 7.44
CA ILE A 73 7.54 6.72 8.51
C ILE A 73 8.07 6.15 9.83
N GLU A 74 7.88 6.87 10.93
CA GLU A 74 8.13 6.29 12.24
C GLU A 74 7.03 5.26 12.52
N VAL A 75 7.46 4.02 12.77
CA VAL A 75 6.60 2.97 13.30
C VAL A 75 6.63 3.12 14.81
N LYS A 76 5.45 3.23 15.43
CA LYS A 76 5.30 3.37 16.87
C LYS A 76 5.16 2.02 17.55
#